data_AF-A0A9E3Y6J1-F1
#
_entry.id   AF-A0A9E3Y6J1-F1
#
_cell.length_a   1.000
_cell.length_b   1.000
_cell.length_c   1.000
_cell.angle_alpha   90.00
_cell.angle_beta   90.00
_cell.angle_gamma   90.00
#
_symmetry.space_group_name_H-M   'P 1'
#
loop_
_entity.id
_entity.type
_entity.pdbx_description
1 polymer ?
#
loop_
_entity_poly.entity_id
_entity_poly.type
_entity_poly.pdbx_seq_one_letter_code
_entity_poly.pdbx_strand_id
1 'polypeptide(L)' 'MPDITLIFDYLCARCGIDPTDERGMTTTEVAVITFLLVGAAIVVLGIIYTAAKGNADNIPTPEQPAG' A
#
# COMPACT_ATOMS: atom_id res chain seq x y z
N MET A 1 -2.76 -19.19 11.40
CA MET A 1 -2.04 -18.21 10.57
C MET A 1 -2.89 -18.00 9.32
N PRO A 2 -3.12 -16.77 8.85
CA PRO A 2 -3.86 -16.56 7.61
C PRO A 2 -3.09 -17.23 6.48
N ASP A 3 -3.78 -18.04 5.68
CA ASP A 3 -3.18 -18.76 4.58
C ASP A 3 -2.99 -17.80 3.40
N ILE A 4 -1.75 -17.36 3.19
CA ILE A 4 -1.41 -16.29 2.23
C ILE A 4 -1.73 -16.73 0.80
N THR A 5 -1.59 -18.02 0.50
CA THR A 5 -1.98 -18.62 -0.78
C THR A 5 -3.48 -18.46 -1.05
N LEU A 6 -4.32 -18.65 -0.02
CA LEU A 6 -5.77 -18.54 -0.16
C LEU A 6 -6.23 -17.09 -0.40
N ILE A 7 -5.51 -16.13 0.21
CA ILE A 7 -5.72 -14.69 -0.05
C ILE A 7 -5.27 -14.34 -1.47
N PHE A 8 -4.14 -14.88 -1.90
CA PHE A 8 -3.60 -14.67 -3.24
C PHE A 8 -4.53 -15.23 -4.32
N ASP A 9 -5.03 -16.46 -4.17
CA ASP A 9 -5.99 -17.08 -5.09
C ASP A 9 -7.29 -16.29 -5.17
N TYR A 10 -7.80 -15.79 -4.04
CA TYR A 10 -8.98 -14.92 -4.01
C TYR A 10 -8.73 -13.60 -4.76
N LEU A 11 -7.57 -12.98 -4.58
CA LEU A 11 -7.20 -11.74 -5.28
C LEU A 11 -7.04 -11.98 -6.78
N CYS A 12 -6.38 -13.06 -7.18
CA CYS A 12 -6.24 -13.48 -8.57
C CYS A 12 -7.61 -13.69 -9.22
N ALA A 13 -8.49 -14.47 -8.58
CA ALA A 13 -9.85 -14.69 -9.07
C ALA A 13 -10.66 -13.37 -9.15
N ARG A 14 -10.51 -12.47 -8.17
CA ARG A 14 -11.23 -11.18 -8.16
C ARG A 14 -10.73 -10.21 -9.23
N CYS A 15 -9.44 -10.25 -9.53
CA CYS A 15 -8.81 -9.44 -10.57
C CYS A 15 -8.88 -10.08 -11.97
N GLY A 16 -9.43 -11.29 -12.09
CA GLY A 16 -9.49 -12.04 -13.35
C GLY A 16 -8.13 -12.53 -13.85
N ILE A 17 -7.15 -12.62 -12.95
CA ILE A 17 -5.78 -13.05 -13.25
C ILE A 17 -5.72 -14.56 -13.12
N ASP A 18 -5.38 -15.27 -14.20
CA ASP A 18 -5.05 -16.68 -14.15
C ASP A 18 -3.53 -16.84 -14.00
N PRO A 19 -3.02 -17.18 -12.80
CA PRO A 19 -1.58 -17.36 -12.59
C PRO A 19 -1.03 -18.63 -13.29
N THR A 20 -1.90 -19.49 -13.82
CA THR A 20 -1.52 -20.72 -14.53
C THR A 20 -1.51 -20.55 -16.05
N ASP A 21 -1.90 -19.38 -16.57
CA ASP A 21 -1.86 -19.11 -18.01
C ASP A 21 -0.43 -18.81 -18.48
N GLU A 22 0.10 -19.69 -19.33
CA GLU A 22 1.44 -19.57 -19.94
C GLU A 22 1.54 -18.43 -20.96
N ARG A 23 0.43 -17.78 -21.35
CA ARG A 23 0.43 -16.66 -22.31
C ARG A 23 1.07 -15.38 -21.79
N GLY A 24 1.34 -15.30 -20.49
CA GLY A 24 1.86 -14.10 -19.84
C GLY A 24 0.80 -13.01 -19.67
N MET A 25 1.07 -12.04 -18.79
CA MET A 25 0.12 -11.00 -18.41
C MET A 25 -0.09 -9.99 -19.54
N THR A 26 -1.34 -9.65 -19.83
CA THR A 26 -1.71 -8.61 -20.81
C THR A 26 -1.35 -7.22 -20.29
N THR A 27 -1.12 -6.26 -21.20
CA THR A 27 -0.78 -4.87 -20.83
C THR A 27 -1.86 -4.19 -19.98
N THR A 28 -3.12 -4.60 -20.15
CA THR A 28 -4.25 -4.11 -19.35
C THR A 28 -4.18 -4.62 -17.91
N GLU A 29 -3.88 -5.90 -17.69
CA GLU A 29 -3.75 -6.47 -16.35
C GLU A 29 -2.56 -5.85 -15.59
N VAL A 30 -1.42 -5.65 -16.27
CA VAL A 30 -0.27 -4.96 -15.69
C VAL A 30 -0.65 -3.55 -15.23
N ALA A 31 -1.40 -2.81 -16.06
CA ALA A 31 -1.85 -1.47 -15.71
C ALA A 31 -2.76 -1.48 -14.47
N VAL A 32 -3.73 -2.40 -14.39
CA VAL A 32 -4.63 -2.53 -13.23
C VAL A 32 -3.85 -2.80 -11.95
N ILE A 33 -2.91 -3.75 -11.97
CA ILE A 33 -2.09 -4.08 -10.80
C ILE A 33 -1.24 -2.90 -10.39
N THR A 34 -0.65 -2.19 -11.35
CA THR A 34 0.16 -1.00 -11.07
C THR A 34 -0.66 0.08 -10.38
N PHE A 35 -1.89 0.35 -10.85
CA PHE A 35 -2.78 1.31 -10.20
C PHE A 35 -3.15 0.89 -8.78
N LEU A 36 -3.42 -0.40 -8.55
CA LEU A 36 -3.71 -0.91 -7.21
C LEU A 36 -2.52 -0.77 -6.26
N LEU A 37 -1.31 -1.10 -6.72
CA LEU A 37 -0.08 -0.98 -5.93
C LEU A 37 0.25 0.48 -5.60
N VAL A 38 0.16 1.37 -6.59
CA VAL A 38 0.38 2.81 -6.38
C VAL A 38 -0.65 3.38 -5.41
N GLY A 39 -1.93 3.01 -5.56
CA GLY A 39 -2.99 3.41 -4.64
C GLY A 39 -2.72 2.95 -3.19
N ALA A 40 -2.36 1.68 -3.01
CA ALA A 40 -2.02 1.15 -1.69
C ALA A 40 -0.81 1.88 -1.07
N ALA A 41 0.23 2.18 -1.86
CA ALA A 41 1.40 2.92 -1.40
C ALA A 41 1.05 4.33 -0.92
N ILE A 42 0.19 5.05 -1.66
CA ILE A 42 -0.29 6.39 -1.28
C ILE A 42 -1.08 6.33 0.04
N VAL A 43 -1.95 5.35 0.21
CA VAL A 43 -2.74 5.17 1.44
C VAL A 43 -1.82 4.91 2.64
N VAL A 44 -0.87 3.97 2.52
CA VAL A 44 0.10 3.67 3.59
C VAL A 44 0.93 4.90 3.94
N LEU A 45 1.41 5.64 2.92
CA LEU A 45 2.14 6.88 3.14
C LEU A 45 1.30 7.92 3.89
N GLY A 46 0.02 8.08 3.52
CA GLY A 46 -0.90 9.01 4.19
C GLY A 46 -1.11 8.67 5.66
N ILE A 47 -1.25 7.38 6.00
CA ILE A 47 -1.36 6.90 7.38
C ILE A 47 -0.10 7.24 8.16
N ILE A 48 1.09 6.89 7.63
CA ILE A 48 2.37 7.14 8.29
C ILE A 48 2.59 8.65 8.47
N TYR A 49 2.31 9.45 7.44
CA TYR A 49 2.43 10.91 7.50
C TYR A 49 1.54 11.50 8.60
N THR A 50 0.28 11.06 8.68
CA THR A 50 -0.67 11.54 9.70
C THR A 50 -0.19 11.17 11.10
N ALA A 51 0.27 9.93 11.29
CA ALA A 51 0.82 9.47 12.56
C ALA A 51 2.10 10.23 12.96
N ALA A 52 3.03 10.43 12.02
CA ALA A 52 4.26 11.17 12.26
C ALA A 52 3.99 12.64 12.60
N LYS A 53 3.06 13.28 11.89
CA LYS A 53 2.64 14.66 12.16
C LYS A 53 1.99 14.77 13.54
N GLY A 54 1.06 13.88 13.86
CA GLY A 54 0.45 13.83 15.19
C GLY A 54 1.48 13.66 16.32
N ASN A 55 2.53 12.87 16.10
CA ASN A 55 3.62 12.75 17.07
C ASN A 55 4.47 14.01 17.16
N ALA A 56 4.80 14.63 16.03
CA ALA A 56 5.58 15.88 16.00
C ALA A 56 4.84 17.04 16.69
N ASP A 57 3.52 17.15 16.49
CA ASP A 57 2.67 18.17 17.11
C ASP A 57 2.53 17.99 18.64
N ASN A 58 2.82 16.80 19.16
CA ASN A 58 2.76 16.49 20.60
C ASN A 58 4.11 16.55 21.33
N ILE A 59 5.23 16.75 20.61
CA ILE A 59 6.52 17.04 21.24
C ILE A 59 6.52 18.53 21.58
N PRO A 60 6.68 18.91 22.87
CA PRO A 60 6.79 20.32 23.24
C PRO A 60 7.96 20.93 22.46
N THR A 61 7.70 22.01 21.73
CA THR A 61 8.77 22.79 21.11
C THR A 61 9.74 23.18 22.22
N PRO A 62 11.03 22.81 22.13
CA PRO A 62 12.00 23.21 23.13
C PRO A 62 11.97 24.74 23.25
N GLU A 63 11.84 25.27 24.46
CA GLU A 63 12.05 26.70 24.69
C GLU A 63 13.45 27.04 24.20
N GLN A 64 13.56 27.72 23.06
CA GLN A 64 14.82 28.36 22.67
C GLN A 64 15.19 29.27 23.84
N PRO A 65 16.39 29.10 24.46
CA PRO A 65 16.83 30.03 25.49
C PRO A 65 16.70 31.43 24.91
N ALA A 66 15.85 32.25 25.54
CA ALA A 66 15.71 33.65 25.18
C ALA A 66 17.12 34.27 25.28
N GLY A 67 17.69 34.58 24.12
CA GLY A 67 18.89 35.41 24.01
C GLY A 67 18.54 36.86 24.30
#